data_AF-A0A9Q0GFE7-F1
#
_entry.id   AF-A0A9Q0GFE7-F1
#
_cell.length_a   1.000
_cell.length_b   1.000
_cell.length_c   1.000
_cell.angle_alpha   90.00
_cell.angle_beta   90.00
_cell.angle_gamma   90.00
#
_symmetry.space_group_name_H-M   'P 1'
#
loop_
_entity.id
_entity.type
_entity.pdbx_description
1 polymer ?
#
loop_
_entity_poly.entity_id
_entity_poly.type
_entity_poly.pdbx_seq_one_letter_code
_entity_poly.pdbx_strand_id
1 'polypeptide(L)'
;TEVLVQYDHVHHVLNHTSGLHNALGKSWLENASLICDWDKCLSEIATSVPETEPGREQWYHYSSFGWLCGGVIEHTSGKKFQEILEEAIIHPLQIEGELYIGIPPGVESRLATATLDTAELEPIASLISLCNMLEIRRAILPSVNGNSSARALARFYASLVDGGVIPPSHSSLAKPFLGSHPHIPTIHSENNSTNQKQNK
;
A
#
# COMPACT_ATOMS: atom_id res chain seq x y z
N THR A 1 12.19 -9.84 -20.12
CA THR A 1 11.24 -9.85 -21.26
C THR A 1 10.29 -11.05 -21.24
N GLU A 2 10.35 -11.94 -20.24
CA GLU A 2 9.44 -13.11 -20.13
C GLU A 2 8.54 -13.09 -18.87
N VAL A 3 8.67 -12.07 -18.02
CA VAL A 3 8.04 -12.03 -16.69
C VAL A 3 6.52 -11.90 -16.74
N LEU A 4 5.96 -11.37 -17.84
CA LEU A 4 4.52 -11.16 -18.00
C LEU A 4 3.89 -12.15 -18.99
N VAL A 5 4.66 -13.08 -19.55
CA VAL A 5 4.15 -14.08 -20.50
C VAL A 5 3.49 -15.26 -19.76
N GLN A 6 3.73 -15.40 -18.45
CA GLN A 6 3.15 -16.48 -17.63
C GLN A 6 1.95 -16.05 -16.79
N TYR A 7 1.63 -14.75 -16.74
CA TYR A 7 0.47 -14.21 -16.04
C TYR A 7 -0.53 -13.72 -17.08
N ASP A 8 -1.40 -14.62 -17.54
CA ASP A 8 -2.36 -14.34 -18.61
C ASP A 8 -3.22 -13.09 -18.34
N HIS A 9 -3.33 -12.63 -17.08
CA HIS A 9 -4.09 -11.45 -16.74
C HIS A 9 -3.58 -10.62 -15.54
N VAL A 10 -3.40 -9.31 -15.76
CA VAL A 10 -3.10 -8.29 -14.73
C VAL A 10 -4.09 -8.32 -13.56
N HIS A 11 -5.35 -8.73 -13.79
CA HIS A 11 -6.36 -8.78 -12.73
C HIS A 11 -6.01 -9.76 -11.60
N HIS A 12 -5.27 -10.84 -11.88
CA HIS A 12 -4.81 -11.77 -10.84
C HIS A 12 -3.80 -11.12 -9.89
N VAL A 13 -3.01 -10.18 -10.38
CA VAL A 13 -2.13 -9.36 -9.52
C VAL A 13 -2.99 -8.43 -8.66
N LEU A 14 -3.91 -7.69 -9.30
CA LEU A 14 -4.71 -6.64 -8.64
C LEU A 14 -5.70 -7.18 -7.60
N ASN A 15 -6.19 -8.41 -7.76
CA ASN A 15 -7.13 -9.04 -6.82
C ASN A 15 -6.46 -10.00 -5.83
N HIS A 16 -5.12 -10.07 -5.80
CA HIS A 16 -4.34 -10.95 -4.95
C HIS A 16 -4.50 -12.47 -5.22
N THR A 17 -4.75 -12.88 -6.47
CA THR A 17 -4.86 -14.30 -6.86
C THR A 17 -3.75 -14.78 -7.80
N SER A 18 -2.61 -14.10 -7.92
CA SER A 18 -1.52 -14.54 -8.82
C SER A 18 -0.66 -15.69 -8.27
N GLY A 19 -0.82 -16.05 -6.99
CA GLY A 19 0.00 -17.06 -6.32
C GLY A 19 1.39 -16.59 -5.88
N LEU A 20 1.71 -15.29 -6.00
CA LEU A 20 3.04 -14.72 -5.71
C LEU A 20 3.11 -13.96 -4.38
N HIS A 21 2.21 -14.27 -3.45
CA HIS A 21 2.05 -13.54 -2.19
C HIS A 21 3.33 -13.55 -1.32
N ASN A 22 4.17 -14.59 -1.46
CA ASN A 22 5.44 -14.74 -0.77
C ASN A 22 6.67 -14.62 -1.68
N ALA A 23 6.54 -14.07 -2.90
CA ALA A 23 7.66 -14.02 -3.87
C ALA A 23 8.90 -13.24 -3.39
N LEU A 24 8.77 -12.40 -2.35
CA LEU A 24 9.88 -11.72 -1.66
C LEU A 24 10.07 -12.18 -0.21
N GLY A 25 9.39 -13.25 0.21
CA GLY A 25 9.34 -13.70 1.60
C GLY A 25 10.71 -14.05 2.17
N LYS A 26 11.60 -14.65 1.37
CA LYS A 26 12.97 -14.99 1.79
C LYS A 26 13.81 -13.74 2.03
N SER A 27 13.88 -12.84 1.05
CA SER A 27 14.57 -11.55 1.16
C SER A 27 14.06 -10.71 2.32
N TRP A 28 12.74 -10.73 2.56
CA TRP A 28 12.11 -10.04 3.69
C TRP A 28 12.54 -10.56 5.06
N LEU A 29 12.67 -11.89 5.21
CA LEU A 29 13.05 -12.54 6.47
C LEU A 29 14.55 -12.46 6.75
N GLU A 30 15.38 -12.40 5.71
CA GLU A 30 16.84 -12.38 5.85
C GLU A 30 17.39 -11.00 6.21
N ASN A 31 16.99 -9.95 5.48
CA ASN A 31 17.50 -8.60 5.72
C ASN A 31 16.62 -7.52 5.09
N ALA A 32 16.11 -6.60 5.91
CA ALA A 32 15.31 -5.46 5.45
C ALA A 32 16.05 -4.49 4.52
N SER A 33 17.38 -4.51 4.43
CA SER A 33 18.11 -3.72 3.43
C SER A 33 18.08 -4.36 2.04
N LEU A 34 17.82 -5.67 1.90
CA LEU A 34 17.75 -6.35 0.59
C LEU A 34 16.51 -5.90 -0.20
N ILE A 35 15.40 -5.68 0.51
CA ILE A 35 14.15 -5.20 -0.10
C ILE A 35 14.27 -3.76 -0.61
N CYS A 36 15.28 -3.00 -0.18
CA CYS A 36 15.51 -1.64 -0.68
C CYS A 36 16.03 -1.59 -2.12
N ASP A 37 16.50 -2.73 -2.66
CA ASP A 37 17.00 -2.83 -4.03
C ASP A 37 15.86 -3.22 -4.98
N TRP A 38 15.28 -2.19 -5.63
CA TRP A 38 14.15 -2.32 -6.54
C TRP A 38 14.38 -3.34 -7.65
N ASP A 39 15.51 -3.23 -8.35
CA ASP A 39 15.81 -4.05 -9.52
C ASP A 39 16.07 -5.51 -9.13
N LYS A 40 16.72 -5.75 -7.98
CA LYS A 40 16.89 -7.12 -7.46
C LYS A 40 15.55 -7.75 -7.07
N CYS A 41 14.68 -7.02 -6.38
CA CYS A 41 13.37 -7.53 -5.98
C CYS A 41 12.49 -7.82 -7.21
N LEU A 42 12.51 -6.96 -8.23
CA LEU A 42 11.84 -7.23 -9.49
C LEU A 42 12.39 -8.50 -10.16
N SER A 43 13.72 -8.68 -10.15
CA SER A 43 14.35 -9.88 -10.71
C SER A 43 13.98 -11.15 -9.92
N GLU A 44 13.86 -11.07 -8.60
CA GLU A 44 13.45 -12.21 -7.75
C GLU A 44 12.01 -12.62 -8.07
N ILE A 45 11.08 -11.66 -8.06
CA ILE A 45 9.67 -11.89 -8.43
C ILE A 45 9.55 -12.46 -9.83
N ALA A 46 10.32 -11.91 -10.77
CA ALA A 46 10.37 -12.34 -12.16
C ALA A 46 10.75 -13.81 -12.35
N THR A 47 11.55 -14.36 -11.44
CA THR A 47 12.01 -15.75 -11.46
C THR A 47 11.25 -16.66 -10.50
N SER A 48 10.29 -16.11 -9.76
CA SER A 48 9.50 -16.85 -8.77
C SER A 48 8.42 -17.70 -9.44
N VAL A 49 8.19 -18.88 -8.86
CA VAL A 49 7.08 -19.77 -9.27
C VAL A 49 5.88 -19.46 -8.37
N PRO A 50 4.67 -19.26 -8.92
CA PRO A 50 3.46 -19.14 -8.10
C PRO A 50 3.29 -20.34 -7.16
N GLU A 51 3.07 -20.05 -5.87
CA GLU A 51 2.82 -21.10 -4.86
C GLU A 51 1.44 -21.74 -5.03
N THR A 52 0.51 -21.01 -5.65
CA THR A 52 -0.81 -21.47 -6.05
C THR A 52 -1.05 -21.16 -7.53
N GLU A 53 -1.93 -21.93 -8.16
CA GLU A 53 -2.37 -21.66 -9.53
C GLU A 53 -3.07 -20.27 -9.60
N PRO A 54 -2.71 -19.40 -10.57
CA PRO A 54 -3.34 -18.10 -10.69
C PRO A 54 -4.87 -18.19 -10.83
N GLY A 55 -5.59 -17.40 -10.02
CA GLY A 55 -7.05 -17.36 -9.97
C GLY A 55 -7.68 -18.39 -9.02
N ARG A 56 -6.91 -19.37 -8.52
CA ARG A 56 -7.42 -20.45 -7.67
C ARG A 56 -7.65 -20.02 -6.23
N GLU A 57 -6.73 -19.25 -5.66
CA GLU A 57 -6.75 -18.85 -4.26
C GLU A 57 -6.42 -17.37 -4.13
N GLN A 58 -7.03 -16.70 -3.13
CA GLN A 58 -6.77 -15.30 -2.82
C GLN A 58 -5.94 -15.18 -1.56
N TRP A 59 -4.70 -14.73 -1.72
CA TRP A 59 -3.74 -14.55 -0.63
C TRP A 59 -3.16 -13.15 -0.68
N TYR A 60 -3.28 -12.38 0.40
CA TYR A 60 -2.80 -11.00 0.43
C TYR A 60 -1.28 -10.93 0.17
N HIS A 61 -0.88 -10.12 -0.82
CA HIS A 61 0.51 -9.95 -1.23
C HIS A 61 1.14 -8.82 -0.42
N TYR A 62 1.37 -9.05 0.87
CA TYR A 62 1.73 -7.99 1.83
C TYR A 62 2.97 -7.19 1.44
N SER A 63 3.97 -7.82 0.81
CA SER A 63 5.17 -7.17 0.31
C SER A 63 5.22 -7.15 -1.22
N SER A 64 5.05 -8.30 -1.87
CA SER A 64 5.27 -8.45 -3.32
C SER A 64 4.34 -7.63 -4.21
N PHE A 65 3.17 -7.19 -3.72
CA PHE A 65 2.19 -6.44 -4.51
C PHE A 65 2.77 -5.19 -5.18
N GLY A 66 3.59 -4.42 -4.44
CA GLY A 66 4.11 -3.13 -4.89
C GLY A 66 5.08 -3.29 -6.05
N TRP A 67 5.90 -4.32 -6.03
CA TRP A 67 6.80 -4.67 -7.13
C TRP A 67 6.07 -5.33 -8.29
N LEU A 68 5.04 -6.13 -8.04
CA LEU A 68 4.22 -6.69 -9.13
C LEU A 68 3.52 -5.58 -9.91
N CYS A 69 2.81 -4.69 -9.21
CA CYS A 69 2.15 -3.55 -9.82
C CYS A 69 3.16 -2.56 -10.44
N GLY A 70 4.22 -2.21 -9.71
CA GLY A 70 5.23 -1.28 -10.19
C GLY A 70 6.03 -1.83 -11.36
N GLY A 71 6.35 -3.12 -11.37
CA GLY A 71 7.00 -3.79 -12.51
C GLY A 71 6.14 -3.79 -13.77
N VAL A 72 4.83 -4.00 -13.64
CA VAL A 72 3.88 -3.84 -14.76
C VAL A 72 3.86 -2.40 -15.25
N ILE A 73 3.82 -1.42 -14.35
CA ILE A 73 3.86 0.01 -14.69
C ILE A 73 5.14 0.35 -15.45
N GLU A 74 6.31 -0.02 -14.93
CA GLU A 74 7.60 0.28 -15.58
C GLU A 74 7.72 -0.40 -16.94
N HIS A 75 7.30 -1.67 -17.04
CA HIS A 75 7.36 -2.42 -18.28
C HIS A 75 6.46 -1.83 -19.37
N THR A 76 5.22 -1.47 -19.03
CA THR A 76 4.23 -1.00 -20.01
C THR A 76 4.44 0.46 -20.41
N SER A 77 4.90 1.30 -19.48
CA SER A 77 5.14 2.72 -19.74
C SER A 77 6.54 3.03 -20.28
N GLY A 78 7.52 2.16 -20.04
CA GLY A 78 8.93 2.43 -20.31
C GLY A 78 9.56 3.49 -19.38
N LYS A 79 8.83 3.95 -18.36
CA LYS A 79 9.28 4.95 -17.37
C LYS A 79 9.51 4.29 -16.02
N LYS A 80 10.29 4.93 -15.16
CA LYS A 80 10.48 4.48 -13.77
C LYS A 80 9.21 4.73 -12.95
N PHE A 81 8.99 3.89 -11.94
CA PHE A 81 7.80 3.97 -11.07
C PHE A 81 7.61 5.38 -10.50
N GLN A 82 8.70 6.01 -10.03
CA GLN A 82 8.65 7.36 -9.48
C GLN A 82 8.27 8.43 -10.49
N GLU A 83 8.69 8.29 -11.74
CA GLU A 83 8.30 9.23 -12.80
C GLU A 83 6.79 9.15 -13.03
N ILE A 84 6.23 7.93 -13.04
CA ILE A 84 4.78 7.72 -13.17
C ILE A 84 4.03 8.22 -11.93
N LEU A 85 4.53 7.99 -10.72
CA LEU A 85 3.93 8.51 -9.49
C LEU A 85 3.82 10.04 -9.56
N GLU A 86 4.92 10.71 -9.90
CA GLU A 86 4.98 12.17 -9.99
C GLU A 86 4.08 12.71 -11.11
N GLU A 87 4.17 12.15 -12.32
CA GLU A 87 3.45 12.59 -13.51
C GLU A 87 1.94 12.33 -13.44
N ALA A 88 1.52 11.16 -12.95
CA ALA A 88 0.13 10.74 -12.98
C ALA A 88 -0.65 11.10 -11.71
N ILE A 89 0.03 11.27 -10.57
CA ILE A 89 -0.62 11.44 -9.27
C ILE A 89 -0.18 12.73 -8.59
N ILE A 90 1.12 12.90 -8.29
CA ILE A 90 1.58 13.99 -7.42
C ILE A 90 1.34 15.37 -8.06
N HIS A 91 1.86 15.61 -9.26
CA HIS A 91 1.76 16.91 -9.91
C HIS A 91 0.31 17.27 -10.31
N PRO A 92 -0.49 16.37 -10.92
CA PRO A 92 -1.88 16.69 -11.24
C PRO A 92 -2.70 17.03 -10.00
N LEU A 93 -2.44 16.35 -8.88
CA LEU A 93 -3.13 16.60 -7.64
C LEU A 93 -2.53 17.73 -6.81
N GLN A 94 -1.40 18.34 -7.19
CA GLN A 94 -0.75 19.42 -6.41
C GLN A 94 -0.50 18.99 -4.94
N ILE A 95 0.02 17.78 -4.76
CA ILE A 95 0.36 17.20 -3.44
C ILE A 95 1.87 16.99 -3.28
N GLU A 96 2.67 17.75 -4.03
CA GLU A 96 4.12 17.78 -3.90
C GLU A 96 4.49 18.09 -2.45
N GLY A 97 5.37 17.29 -1.88
CA GLY A 97 5.71 17.45 -0.48
C GLY A 97 4.71 16.84 0.49
N GLU A 98 3.64 16.21 0.04
CA GLU A 98 2.62 15.65 0.94
C GLU A 98 2.36 14.16 0.75
N LEU A 99 2.89 13.54 -0.30
CA LEU A 99 2.87 12.10 -0.53
C LEU A 99 4.22 11.67 -1.10
N TYR A 100 4.80 10.62 -0.52
CA TYR A 100 6.05 10.01 -0.95
C TYR A 100 5.96 8.50 -0.90
N ILE A 101 6.55 7.84 -1.89
CA ILE A 101 7.03 6.47 -1.80
C ILE A 101 8.53 6.57 -2.06
N GLY A 102 9.36 6.45 -1.03
CA GLY A 102 10.76 6.89 -1.12
C GLY A 102 10.91 8.40 -1.02
N ILE A 103 11.36 8.87 0.15
CA ILE A 103 11.54 10.29 0.42
C ILE A 103 12.82 10.83 -0.26
N PRO A 104 12.80 12.08 -0.77
CA PRO A 104 14.02 12.76 -1.17
C PRO A 104 14.84 13.20 0.07
N PRO A 105 16.15 13.46 -0.08
CA PRO A 105 16.94 14.06 0.99
C PRO A 105 16.40 15.44 1.42
N GLY A 106 16.46 15.75 2.72
CA GLY A 106 16.13 17.07 3.27
C GLY A 106 14.70 17.21 3.78
N VAL A 107 13.85 16.18 3.68
CA VAL A 107 12.47 16.20 4.18
C VAL A 107 12.29 15.41 5.49
N GLU A 108 13.38 14.86 6.03
CA GLU A 108 13.38 13.99 7.21
C GLU A 108 12.72 14.65 8.43
N SER A 109 12.90 15.96 8.60
CA SER A 109 12.32 16.74 9.71
C SER A 109 10.79 16.82 9.69
N ARG A 110 10.15 16.50 8.56
CA ARG A 110 8.69 16.53 8.41
C ARG A 110 8.04 15.17 8.67
N LEU A 111 8.83 14.13 8.88
CA LEU A 111 8.34 12.78 9.08
C LEU A 111 7.99 12.55 10.54
N ALA A 112 6.80 11.98 10.76
CA ALA A 112 6.44 11.49 12.08
C ALA A 112 7.17 10.18 12.37
N THR A 113 7.57 10.01 13.64
CA THR A 113 8.02 8.72 14.18
C THR A 113 6.80 7.85 14.42
N ALA A 114 6.75 6.67 13.78
CA ALA A 114 5.71 5.69 14.05
C ALA A 114 5.98 5.06 15.42
N THR A 115 4.96 5.01 16.28
CA THR A 115 5.04 4.41 17.62
C THR A 115 3.90 3.42 17.81
N LEU A 116 4.15 2.38 18.61
CA LEU A 116 3.16 1.38 18.99
C LEU A 116 2.80 1.59 20.46
N ASP A 117 1.51 1.74 20.76
CA ASP A 117 1.02 2.05 22.11
C ASP A 117 0.59 0.80 22.90
N THR A 118 0.64 -0.39 22.28
CA THR A 118 0.16 -1.62 22.90
C THR A 118 1.23 -2.71 22.88
N ALA A 119 1.53 -3.24 24.07
CA ALA A 119 2.46 -4.35 24.26
C ALA A 119 1.94 -5.70 23.68
N GLU A 120 0.66 -5.79 23.30
CA GLU A 120 0.06 -7.02 22.76
C GLU A 120 0.29 -7.21 21.25
N LEU A 121 0.97 -6.26 20.58
CA LEU A 121 1.20 -6.25 19.14
C LEU A 121 2.67 -6.50 18.77
N GLU A 122 3.39 -7.30 19.56
CA GLU A 122 4.75 -7.77 19.28
C GLU A 122 4.99 -8.25 17.83
N PRO A 123 4.07 -9.01 17.18
CA PRO A 123 4.31 -9.49 15.82
C PRO A 123 4.47 -8.39 14.76
N ILE A 124 3.97 -7.17 15.01
CA ILE A 124 4.07 -6.03 14.07
C ILE A 124 5.04 -4.94 14.56
N ALA A 125 5.59 -5.07 15.78
CA ALA A 125 6.53 -4.09 16.33
C ALA A 125 7.80 -3.94 15.47
N SER A 126 8.24 -5.05 14.86
CA SER A 126 9.34 -5.05 13.89
C SER A 126 9.01 -4.22 12.64
N LEU A 127 7.78 -4.35 12.07
CA LEU A 127 7.34 -3.52 10.95
C LEU A 127 7.31 -2.02 11.31
N ILE A 128 6.80 -1.67 12.49
CA ILE A 128 6.78 -0.26 12.94
C ILE A 128 8.20 0.30 13.04
N SER A 129 9.15 -0.51 13.52
CA SER A 129 10.56 -0.13 13.60
C SER A 129 11.17 0.09 12.20
N LEU A 130 10.85 -0.79 11.24
CA LEU A 130 11.28 -0.64 9.84
C LEU A 130 10.77 0.66 9.22
N CYS A 131 9.51 1.04 9.48
CA CYS A 131 8.94 2.29 9.00
C CYS A 131 9.74 3.53 9.47
N ASN A 132 10.49 3.43 10.57
CA ASN A 132 11.31 4.50 11.11
C ASN A 132 12.74 4.52 10.56
N MET A 133 13.22 3.46 9.92
CA MET A 133 14.58 3.40 9.37
C MET A 133 14.74 4.31 8.14
N LEU A 134 15.79 5.13 8.12
CA LEU A 134 16.01 6.10 7.05
C LEU A 134 16.21 5.44 5.67
N GLU A 135 16.94 4.32 5.62
CA GLU A 135 17.12 3.54 4.39
C GLU A 135 15.79 3.02 3.83
N ILE A 136 14.91 2.52 4.69
CA ILE A 136 13.56 2.07 4.32
C ILE A 136 12.75 3.25 3.82
N ARG A 137 12.76 4.39 4.51
CA ARG A 137 12.00 5.58 4.08
C ARG A 137 12.46 6.15 2.75
N ARG A 138 13.74 5.98 2.38
CA ARG A 138 14.32 6.44 1.11
C ARG A 138 14.13 5.46 -0.05
N ALA A 139 13.96 4.19 0.23
CA ALA A 139 13.73 3.17 -0.80
C ALA A 139 12.35 3.33 -1.48
N ILE A 140 12.20 2.78 -2.69
CA ILE A 140 10.90 2.74 -3.38
C ILE A 140 10.20 1.44 -3.00
N LEU A 141 9.29 1.48 -2.02
CA LEU A 141 8.58 0.30 -1.51
C LEU A 141 7.05 0.53 -1.56
N PRO A 142 6.40 0.46 -2.74
CA PRO A 142 5.02 0.91 -2.92
C PRO A 142 3.97 0.20 -2.03
N SER A 143 4.27 -1.01 -1.55
CA SER A 143 3.40 -1.75 -0.64
C SER A 143 3.55 -1.41 0.85
N VAL A 144 4.62 -0.70 1.23
CA VAL A 144 5.06 -0.68 2.64
C VAL A 144 5.29 0.72 3.16
N ASN A 145 6.01 1.57 2.42
CA ASN A 145 6.67 2.75 3.02
C ASN A 145 6.08 4.10 2.58
N GLY A 146 4.83 4.12 2.12
CA GLY A 146 4.14 5.36 1.76
C GLY A 146 4.09 6.34 2.94
N ASN A 147 4.65 7.54 2.76
CA ASN A 147 4.58 8.64 3.73
C ASN A 147 3.66 9.72 3.17
N SER A 148 2.55 10.00 3.86
CA SER A 148 1.59 11.00 3.37
C SER A 148 0.92 11.81 4.47
N SER A 149 0.51 13.04 4.13
CA SER A 149 -0.41 13.80 4.95
C SER A 149 -1.85 13.30 4.73
N ALA A 150 -2.70 13.47 5.75
CA ALA A 150 -4.12 13.16 5.61
C ALA A 150 -4.80 13.97 4.50
N ARG A 151 -4.33 15.21 4.24
CA ARG A 151 -4.90 16.06 3.18
C ARG A 151 -4.59 15.52 1.79
N ALA A 152 -3.37 15.04 1.55
CA ALA A 152 -2.99 14.48 0.27
C ALA A 152 -3.79 13.20 -0.05
N LEU A 153 -3.94 12.30 0.93
CA LEU A 153 -4.79 11.12 0.77
C LEU A 153 -6.26 11.48 0.53
N ALA A 154 -6.82 12.41 1.31
CA ALA A 154 -8.20 12.86 1.12
C ALA A 154 -8.42 13.45 -0.29
N ARG A 155 -7.44 14.20 -0.78
CA ARG A 155 -7.46 14.80 -2.11
C ARG A 155 -7.40 13.76 -3.23
N PHE A 156 -6.53 12.76 -3.09
CA PHE A 156 -6.44 11.63 -4.01
C PHE A 156 -7.76 10.85 -4.07
N TYR A 157 -8.35 10.50 -2.94
CA TYR A 157 -9.63 9.78 -2.94
C TYR A 157 -10.80 10.64 -3.43
N ALA A 158 -10.81 11.94 -3.12
CA ALA A 158 -11.83 12.86 -3.63
C ALA A 158 -11.82 12.93 -5.16
N SER A 159 -10.64 12.94 -5.80
CA SER A 159 -10.59 12.93 -7.26
C SER A 159 -11.11 11.62 -7.85
N LEU A 160 -10.85 10.47 -7.22
CA LEU A 160 -11.40 9.19 -7.66
C LEU A 160 -12.93 9.14 -7.57
N VAL A 161 -13.50 9.67 -6.48
CA VAL A 161 -14.96 9.74 -6.29
C VAL A 161 -15.63 10.60 -7.36
N ASP A 162 -14.99 11.70 -7.76
CA ASP A 162 -15.52 12.65 -8.73
C ASP A 162 -15.02 12.37 -10.16
N GLY A 163 -14.77 11.10 -10.50
CA GLY A 163 -14.45 10.68 -11.87
C GLY A 163 -13.13 11.22 -12.42
N GLY A 164 -12.17 11.53 -11.55
CA GLY A 164 -10.86 12.10 -11.88
C GLY A 164 -10.78 13.63 -11.78
N VAL A 165 -11.86 14.32 -11.39
CA VAL A 165 -11.84 15.77 -11.21
C VAL A 165 -10.96 16.14 -10.02
N ILE A 166 -10.02 17.07 -10.23
CA ILE A 166 -9.12 17.52 -9.18
C ILE A 166 -9.87 18.52 -8.28
N PRO A 167 -10.06 18.22 -6.98
CA PRO A 167 -10.76 19.15 -6.07
C PRO A 167 -9.95 20.45 -5.90
N PRO A 168 -10.56 21.57 -5.48
CA PRO A 168 -9.82 22.80 -5.19
C PRO A 168 -8.83 22.60 -4.04
N SER A 169 -7.69 23.29 -4.06
CA SER A 169 -6.67 23.15 -3.02
C SER A 169 -7.18 23.61 -1.66
N HIS A 170 -6.95 22.82 -0.61
CA HIS A 170 -7.25 23.24 0.76
C HIS A 170 -6.16 24.20 1.24
N SER A 171 -6.55 25.32 1.86
CA SER A 171 -5.59 26.21 2.51
C SER A 171 -4.81 25.45 3.59
N SER A 172 -3.49 25.65 3.68
CA SER A 172 -2.68 25.13 4.79
C SER A 172 -3.07 25.72 6.15
N LEU A 173 -3.83 26.82 6.14
CA LEU A 173 -4.43 27.46 7.31
C LEU A 173 -5.87 26.99 7.57
N ALA A 174 -6.43 26.14 6.71
CA ALA A 174 -7.76 25.60 6.91
C ALA A 174 -7.79 24.81 8.21
N LYS A 175 -8.69 25.23 9.10
CA LYS A 175 -9.14 24.45 10.25
C LYS A 175 -10.48 23.86 9.86
N PRO A 176 -10.51 22.76 9.06
CA PRO A 176 -11.78 22.09 8.80
C PRO A 176 -12.40 21.79 10.16
N PHE A 177 -13.71 22.05 10.30
CA PHE A 177 -14.41 21.65 11.51
C PHE A 177 -14.15 20.16 11.69
N LEU A 178 -13.53 19.79 12.81
CA LEU A 178 -13.48 18.38 13.20
C LEU A 178 -14.93 17.91 13.17
N GLY A 179 -15.20 16.84 12.42
CA GLY A 179 -16.56 16.31 12.30
C GLY A 179 -17.15 16.17 13.71
N SER A 180 -18.28 16.83 13.95
CA SER A 180 -19.00 16.76 15.22
C SER A 180 -19.78 15.46 15.35
N HIS A 181 -19.57 14.50 14.46
CA HIS A 181 -20.15 13.17 14.55
C HIS A 181 -19.35 12.40 15.60
N PRO A 182 -19.87 12.22 16.83
CA PRO A 182 -19.37 11.14 17.66
C PRO A 182 -19.59 9.86 16.84
N HIS A 183 -18.53 9.29 16.29
CA HIS A 183 -18.57 7.96 15.69
C HIS A 183 -18.70 6.98 16.87
N ILE A 184 -19.90 6.86 17.42
CA ILE A 184 -20.27 5.79 18.33
C ILE A 184 -20.64 4.62 17.41
N PRO A 185 -19.78 3.59 17.25
CA PRO A 185 -20.15 2.44 16.46
C PRO A 185 -21.35 1.78 17.15
N THR A 186 -22.50 1.76 16.49
CA THR A 186 -23.63 0.95 16.94
C THR A 186 -23.32 -0.51 16.65
N ILE A 187 -22.72 -1.20 17.62
CA ILE A 187 -22.61 -2.65 17.60
C ILE A 187 -24.02 -3.19 17.87
N HIS A 188 -24.73 -3.55 16.80
CA HIS A 188 -25.98 -4.29 16.95
C HIS A 188 -25.64 -5.70 17.44
N SER A 189 -25.77 -5.94 18.74
CA SER A 189 -25.82 -7.31 19.25
C SER A 189 -27.16 -7.91 18.83
N GLU A 190 -27.17 -8.67 17.75
CA GLU A 190 -28.29 -9.56 17.45
C GLU A 190 -28.42 -10.57 18.60
N ASN A 191 -29.38 -10.33 19.49
CA ASN A 191 -29.85 -11.33 20.42
C ASN A 191 -30.57 -12.42 19.63
N ASN A 192 -29.82 -13.45 19.24
CA ASN A 192 -30.39 -14.71 18.75
C ASN A 192 -31.17 -15.38 19.89
N SER A 193 -32.44 -14.98 20.03
CA SER A 193 -33.43 -15.74 20.78
C SER A 193 -33.89 -16.90 19.90
N THR A 194 -33.27 -18.06 20.11
CA THR A 194 -33.73 -19.34 19.57
C THR A 194 -35.13 -19.64 20.12
N ASN A 195 -36.15 -19.31 19.35
CA ASN A 195 -37.50 -19.85 19.55
C ASN A 195 -37.49 -21.34 19.19
N GLN A 196 -37.35 -22.20 20.19
CA GLN A 196 -37.80 -23.58 20.10
C GLN A 196 -39.31 -23.58 19.84
N LYS A 197 -39.72 -23.87 18.61
CA LYS A 197 -41.07 -24.35 18.32
C LYS A 197 -41.02 -25.86 18.15
N GLN A 198 -41.54 -26.53 19.18
CA GLN A 198 -42.13 -27.86 19.10
C GLN A 198 -43.02 -27.98 17.87
N ASN A 199 -42.88 -29.07 17.12
CA ASN A 199 -43.99 -29.67 16.39
C ASN A 199 -43.76 -31.18 16.27
N LYS A 200 -44.80 -31.89 16.73
CA LYS A 200 -45.17 -33.31 16.67
C LYS A 200 -44.33 -34.26 15.81
#